data_AF-A0A936GL05-F1
#
_entry.id   AF-A0A936GL05-F1
#
_cell.length_a   1.000
_cell.length_b   1.000
_cell.length_c   1.000
_cell.angle_alpha   90.00
_cell.angle_beta   90.00
_cell.angle_gamma   90.00
#
_symmetry.space_group_name_H-M   'P 1'
#
loop_
_entity.id
_entity.type
_entity.pdbx_description
1 polymer ?
#
loop_
_entity_poly.entity_id
_entity_poly.type
_entity_poly.pdbx_seq_one_letter_code
_entity_poly.pdbx_strand_id
1 'polypeptide(L)'
;MLLFFGGVPATILCDNLKTAVTAPSRYEPVFTELCELLSSHYSSTFSATRPYRSKYKAMVEKSVNIVYNHTYGPLRNHVFTSMASLNEAMSGMLKLLNDKPYKKTPYSHHITLKRRKSACCVSCLQPGITGHPGELYHD
;
A
#
# COMPACT_ATOMS: atom_id res chain seq x y z
N MET A 1 5.13 -0.18 -7.85
CA MET A 1 4.85 -0.27 -6.39
C MET A 1 5.13 -1.67 -5.83
N LEU A 2 4.48 -2.73 -6.31
CA LEU A 2 4.66 -4.10 -5.78
C LEU A 2 6.11 -4.61 -5.83
N LEU A 3 6.84 -4.30 -6.91
CA LEU A 3 8.26 -4.62 -7.05
C LEU A 3 9.14 -4.04 -5.92
N PHE A 4 8.85 -2.81 -5.47
CA PHE A 4 9.60 -2.19 -4.36
C PHE A 4 9.39 -2.95 -3.04
N PHE A 5 8.18 -3.47 -2.84
CA PHE A 5 7.89 -4.31 -1.70
C PHE A 5 8.33 -5.76 -1.90
N GLY A 6 8.73 -6.21 -3.09
CA GLY A 6 9.14 -7.61 -3.31
C GLY A 6 8.06 -8.63 -2.94
N GLY A 7 6.78 -8.28 -3.13
CA GLY A 7 5.64 -9.14 -2.80
C GLY A 7 4.31 -8.52 -3.16
N VAL A 8 3.23 -9.30 -3.03
CA VAL A 8 1.87 -8.89 -3.38
C VAL A 8 0.99 -8.87 -2.11
N PRO A 9 0.29 -7.76 -1.82
CA PRO A 9 -0.67 -7.73 -0.72
C PRO A 9 -1.96 -8.47 -1.10
N ALA A 10 -2.63 -9.05 -0.10
CA ALA A 10 -3.94 -9.70 -0.31
C ALA A 10 -5.03 -8.72 -0.78
N THR A 11 -4.93 -7.44 -0.38
CA THR A 11 -5.89 -6.38 -0.75
C THR A 11 -5.17 -5.10 -1.13
N ILE A 12 -5.57 -4.50 -2.24
CA ILE A 12 -5.15 -3.20 -2.74
C ILE A 12 -6.31 -2.22 -2.53
N LEU A 13 -6.11 -1.28 -1.61
CA LEU A 13 -7.07 -0.21 -1.37
C LEU A 13 -6.80 0.93 -2.36
N CYS A 14 -7.73 1.15 -3.28
CA CYS A 14 -7.71 2.25 -4.22
C CYS A 14 -8.54 3.42 -3.71
N ASP A 15 -8.11 4.63 -4.05
CA ASP A 15 -8.99 5.78 -3.90
C ASP A 15 -10.11 5.70 -4.95
N ASN A 16 -11.24 6.35 -4.71
CA ASN A 16 -12.43 6.31 -5.57
C ASN A 16 -12.26 7.15 -6.85
N LEU A 17 -11.15 6.94 -7.56
CA LEU A 17 -10.77 7.60 -8.80
C LEU A 17 -11.59 7.02 -9.95
N LYS A 18 -12.15 7.87 -10.81
CA LYS A 18 -12.93 7.43 -11.99
C LYS A 18 -12.17 6.49 -12.94
N THR A 19 -10.84 6.49 -12.87
CA THR A 19 -9.98 5.61 -13.67
C THR A 19 -9.89 4.18 -13.14
N ALA A 20 -10.17 3.98 -11.85
CA ALA A 20 -10.16 2.67 -11.20
C ALA A 20 -11.58 2.18 -10.86
N VAL A 21 -12.49 3.12 -10.59
CA VAL A 21 -13.88 2.84 -10.19
C VAL A 21 -14.83 3.39 -11.24
N THR A 22 -15.52 2.50 -11.93
CA THR A 22 -16.51 2.80 -12.97
C THR A 22 -17.79 3.37 -12.35
N ALA A 23 -18.24 2.78 -11.23
CA ALA A 23 -19.40 3.24 -10.49
C ALA A 23 -19.11 3.24 -8.97
N PRO A 24 -19.07 4.42 -8.33
CA PRO A 24 -18.78 4.50 -6.91
C PRO A 24 -20.01 4.06 -6.10
N SER A 25 -19.87 2.97 -5.32
CA SER A 25 -20.91 2.48 -4.41
C SER A 25 -20.41 2.50 -2.97
N ARG A 26 -21.33 2.62 -2.01
CA ARG A 26 -21.03 2.55 -0.57
C ARG A 26 -20.68 1.13 -0.11
N TYR A 27 -21.14 0.11 -0.83
CA TYR A 27 -21.03 -1.30 -0.44
C TYR A 27 -20.25 -2.12 -1.47
N GLU A 28 -20.57 -2.00 -2.76
CA GLU A 28 -19.97 -2.79 -3.85
C GLU A 28 -19.52 -1.87 -5.00
N PRO A 29 -18.32 -1.26 -4.91
CA PRO A 29 -17.79 -0.43 -5.98
C PRO A 29 -17.47 -1.28 -7.21
N VAL A 30 -17.95 -0.86 -8.38
CA VAL A 30 -17.64 -1.55 -9.64
C VAL A 30 -16.29 -1.03 -10.14
N PHE A 31 -15.31 -1.92 -10.19
CA PHE A 31 -13.98 -1.60 -10.71
C PHE A 31 -13.95 -1.70 -12.24
N THR A 32 -12.88 -1.21 -12.84
CA THR A 32 -12.65 -1.39 -14.28
C THR A 32 -12.18 -2.82 -14.57
N GLU A 33 -12.42 -3.30 -15.79
CA GLU A 33 -11.95 -4.62 -16.27
C GLU A 33 -10.44 -4.81 -16.05
N LEU A 34 -9.66 -3.73 -16.21
CA LEU A 34 -8.22 -3.77 -15.95
C LEU A 34 -7.89 -4.08 -14.47
N CYS A 35 -8.64 -3.52 -13.52
CA CYS A 35 -8.48 -3.84 -12.10
C CYS A 35 -8.84 -5.29 -11.81
N GLU A 36 -9.89 -5.81 -12.44
CA GLU A 36 -10.31 -7.21 -12.30
C GLU A 36 -9.25 -8.19 -12.82
N LEU A 37 -8.74 -7.95 -14.04
CA LEU A 37 -7.64 -8.74 -14.63
C LEU A 37 -6.39 -8.69 -13.74
N LEU A 38 -6.09 -7.53 -13.17
CA LEU A 38 -4.95 -7.35 -12.27
C LEU A 38 -5.14 -8.11 -10.95
N SER A 39 -6.35 -8.10 -10.37
CA SER A 39 -6.66 -8.92 -9.19
C SER A 39 -6.47 -10.40 -9.44
N SER A 40 -6.97 -10.90 -10.58
CA SER A 40 -6.86 -12.31 -10.95
C SER A 40 -5.40 -12.72 -11.21
N HIS A 41 -4.62 -11.88 -11.90
CA HIS A 41 -3.21 -12.18 -12.19
C HIS A 41 -2.34 -12.25 -10.93
N TYR A 42 -2.60 -11.37 -9.96
CA TYR A 42 -1.79 -11.28 -8.73
C TYR A 42 -2.44 -11.99 -7.53
N SER A 43 -3.57 -12.67 -7.69
CA SER A 43 -4.36 -13.25 -6.60
C SER A 43 -4.60 -12.25 -5.45
N SER A 44 -4.95 -11.02 -5.81
CA SER A 44 -5.18 -9.91 -4.90
C SER A 44 -6.60 -9.36 -5.05
N THR A 45 -7.11 -8.64 -4.06
CA THR A 45 -8.47 -8.06 -4.08
C THR A 45 -8.41 -6.54 -4.17
N PHE A 46 -9.28 -5.92 -4.95
CA PHE A 46 -9.41 -4.45 -4.97
C PHE A 46 -10.52 -4.00 -4.01
N SER A 47 -10.27 -2.91 -3.29
CA SER A 47 -11.27 -2.27 -2.43
C SER A 47 -11.20 -0.75 -2.62
N ALA A 48 -12.34 -0.06 -2.56
CA ALA A 48 -12.38 1.39 -2.74
C ALA A 48 -12.59 2.10 -1.40
N THR A 49 -11.95 3.25 -1.22
CA THR A 49 -12.22 4.14 -0.09
C THR A 49 -13.64 4.71 -0.14
N ARG A 50 -14.25 4.92 1.04
CA ARG A 50 -15.61 5.48 1.13
C ARG A 50 -15.65 6.90 0.52
N PRO A 51 -16.57 7.18 -0.42
CA PRO A 51 -16.78 8.53 -0.93
C PRO A 51 -17.26 9.47 0.19
N TYR A 52 -16.86 10.74 0.12
CA TYR A 52 -17.30 11.84 0.99
C TYR A 52 -16.85 11.82 2.47
N ARG A 53 -16.29 10.72 3.00
CA ARG A 53 -15.71 10.67 4.35
C ARG A 53 -14.35 10.00 4.35
N SER A 54 -13.36 10.71 3.83
CA SER A 54 -12.01 10.20 3.57
C SER A 54 -11.17 10.11 4.86
N LYS A 55 -11.31 9.00 5.60
CA LYS A 55 -10.50 8.71 6.80
C LYS A 55 -8.99 8.66 6.52
N TYR A 56 -8.61 8.37 5.28
CA TYR A 56 -7.21 8.16 4.89
C TYR A 56 -6.55 9.40 4.26
N LYS A 57 -7.33 10.43 3.89
CA LYS A 57 -6.83 11.60 3.14
C LYS A 57 -5.74 12.36 3.88
N ALA A 58 -5.95 12.65 5.17
CA ALA A 58 -4.95 13.36 5.98
C ALA A 58 -3.63 12.57 6.11
N MET A 59 -3.68 11.24 6.23
CA MET A 59 -2.48 10.41 6.30
C MET A 59 -1.75 10.36 4.96
N VAL A 60 -2.49 10.27 3.85
CA VAL A 60 -1.92 10.28 2.49
C VAL A 60 -1.25 11.62 2.20
N GLU A 61 -1.93 12.74 2.43
CA GLU A 61 -1.37 14.09 2.21
C GLU A 61 -0.11 14.34 3.02
N LYS A 62 -0.12 13.93 4.30
CA LYS A 62 1.08 14.00 5.14
C LYS A 62 2.22 13.14 4.60
N SER A 63 1.91 11.93 4.12
CA SER A 63 2.91 11.03 3.54
C SER A 63 3.51 11.60 2.25
N VAL A 64 2.68 12.17 1.38
CA VAL A 64 3.13 12.86 0.17
C VAL A 64 4.05 14.03 0.52
N ASN A 65 3.68 14.85 1.49
CA ASN A 65 4.51 15.97 1.95
C ASN A 65 5.86 15.49 2.52
N ILE A 66 5.88 14.39 3.27
CA ILE A 66 7.12 13.77 3.76
C ILE A 66 8.01 13.35 2.59
N VAL A 67 7.46 12.63 1.61
CA VAL A 67 8.21 12.16 0.43
C VAL A 67 8.75 13.35 -0.36
N TYR A 68 7.95 14.39 -0.58
CA TYR A 68 8.37 15.58 -1.29
C TYR A 68 9.55 16.27 -0.59
N ASN A 69 9.44 16.54 0.71
CA ASN A 69 10.49 17.23 1.45
C ASN A 69 11.79 16.42 1.58
N HIS A 70 11.70 15.09 1.66
CA HIS A 70 12.87 14.23 1.83
C HIS A 70 13.47 13.70 0.53
N THR A 71 12.72 13.73 -0.57
CA THR A 71 13.19 13.27 -1.89
C THR A 71 13.44 14.45 -2.81
N TYR A 72 12.41 15.24 -3.10
CA TYR A 72 12.54 16.38 -4.00
C TYR A 72 13.35 17.51 -3.36
N GLY A 73 13.12 17.80 -2.08
CA GLY A 73 13.82 18.86 -1.35
C GLY A 73 15.36 18.84 -1.51
N PRO A 74 16.03 17.71 -1.28
CA PRO A 74 17.47 17.57 -1.51
C PRO A 74 17.87 17.61 -2.98
N LEU A 75 17.06 17.04 -3.88
CA LEU A 75 17.39 16.91 -5.31
C LEU A 75 17.10 18.18 -6.13
N ARG A 76 16.36 19.16 -5.58
CA ARG A 76 15.87 20.34 -6.33
C ARG A 76 16.95 21.21 -6.98
N ASN A 77 18.18 21.16 -6.45
CA ASN A 77 19.32 21.95 -6.97
C ASN A 77 20.29 21.09 -7.80
N HIS A 78 19.97 19.81 -8.03
CA HIS A 78 20.78 18.92 -8.85
C HIS A 78 20.25 18.89 -10.28
N VAL A 79 21.17 18.98 -11.25
CA VAL A 79 20.84 18.83 -12.67
C VAL A 79 21.14 17.39 -13.07
N PHE A 80 20.13 16.69 -13.60
CA PHE A 80 20.26 15.34 -14.12
C PHE A 80 20.31 15.37 -15.63
N THR A 81 21.29 14.68 -16.21
CA THR A 81 21.48 14.60 -17.67
C THR A 81 20.84 13.36 -18.29
N SER A 82 20.27 12.46 -17.48
CA SER A 82 19.61 11.24 -17.95
C SER A 82 18.45 10.83 -17.03
N MET A 83 17.49 10.11 -17.59
CA MET A 83 16.38 9.53 -16.79
C MET A 83 16.89 8.46 -15.81
N ALA A 84 17.91 7.71 -16.20
CA ALA A 84 18.52 6.68 -15.35
C ALA A 84 19.14 7.31 -14.08
N SER A 85 19.94 8.37 -14.24
CA SER A 85 20.56 9.06 -13.11
C SER A 85 19.56 9.72 -12.17
N LEU A 86 18.44 10.24 -12.70
CA LEU A 86 17.33 10.72 -11.88
C LEU A 86 16.68 9.58 -11.07
N ASN A 87 16.36 8.47 -11.72
CA ASN A 87 15.75 7.31 -11.07
C ASN A 87 16.63 6.71 -9.98
N GLU A 88 17.95 6.67 -10.20
CA GLU A 88 18.93 6.24 -9.20
C GLU A 88 18.95 7.18 -8.00
N ALA A 89 19.00 8.49 -8.23
CA ALA A 89 18.99 9.49 -7.16
C ALA A 89 17.69 9.44 -6.34
N MET A 90 16.53 9.34 -7.01
CA MET A 90 15.24 9.17 -6.35
C MET A 90 15.17 7.88 -5.54
N SER A 91 15.68 6.78 -6.09
CA SER A 91 15.73 5.48 -5.39
C SER A 91 16.63 5.53 -4.16
N GLY A 92 17.76 6.23 -4.23
CA GLY A 92 18.66 6.46 -3.11
C GLY A 92 17.98 7.25 -1.98
N MET A 93 17.32 8.36 -2.31
CA MET A 93 16.57 9.16 -1.33
C MET A 93 15.42 8.38 -0.70
N LEU A 94 14.72 7.56 -1.48
CA LEU A 94 13.64 6.72 -0.98
C LEU A 94 14.14 5.66 0.01
N LYS A 95 15.30 5.04 -0.23
CA LYS A 95 15.94 4.11 0.73
C LYS A 95 16.27 4.84 2.04
N LEU A 96 16.93 5.99 1.94
CA LEU A 96 17.29 6.81 3.10
C LEU A 96 16.06 7.19 3.95
N LEU A 97 14.97 7.57 3.30
CA LEU A 97 13.71 7.88 3.98
C LEU A 97 13.11 6.66 4.70
N ASN A 98 13.14 5.48 4.06
CA ASN A 98 12.59 4.25 4.64
C ASN A 98 13.44 3.69 5.79
N ASP A 99 14.75 3.92 5.77
CA ASP A 99 15.68 3.48 6.81
C ASP A 99 15.77 4.45 7.99
N LYS A 100 15.30 5.70 7.82
CA LYS A 100 15.24 6.69 8.88
C LYS A 100 14.37 6.21 10.06
N PRO A 101 14.90 6.21 11.31
CA PRO A 101 14.11 5.86 12.48
C PRO A 101 12.99 6.86 12.76
N TYR A 102 11.86 6.38 13.29
CA TYR A 102 10.80 7.26 13.78
C TYR A 102 11.24 8.02 15.02
N LYS A 103 10.64 9.19 15.24
CA LYS A 103 10.94 10.03 16.42
C LYS A 103 10.78 9.20 17.70
N LYS A 104 11.83 9.17 18.53
CA LYS A 104 11.88 8.48 19.82
C LYS A 104 11.77 6.94 19.75
N THR A 105 12.06 6.32 18.61
CA THR A 105 12.12 4.85 18.51
C THR A 105 13.34 4.39 17.71
N PRO A 106 13.90 3.20 17.98
CA PRO A 106 14.94 2.61 17.14
C PRO A 106 14.37 2.02 15.83
N TYR A 107 13.06 2.06 15.62
CA TYR A 107 12.40 1.43 14.49
C TYR A 107 12.26 2.38 13.31
N SER A 108 12.50 1.87 12.11
CA SER A 108 12.25 2.56 10.84
C SER A 108 11.06 1.95 10.09
N HIS A 109 10.64 2.61 9.01
CA HIS A 109 9.57 2.09 8.15
C HIS A 109 9.97 0.75 7.52
N HIS A 110 11.22 0.61 7.09
CA HIS A 110 11.77 -0.62 6.54
C HIS A 110 11.78 -1.78 7.54
N ILE A 111 12.24 -1.58 8.79
CA ILE A 111 12.19 -2.61 9.84
C ILE A 111 10.74 -3.00 10.17
N THR A 112 9.86 -2.01 10.31
CA THR A 112 8.44 -2.25 10.62
C THR A 112 7.77 -3.09 9.54
N LEU A 113 8.01 -2.76 8.27
CA LEU A 113 7.48 -3.50 7.14
C LEU A 113 8.00 -4.94 7.10
N LYS A 114 9.31 -5.15 7.30
CA LYS A 114 9.92 -6.49 7.35
C LYS A 114 9.29 -7.36 8.44
N ARG A 115 9.11 -6.80 9.65
CA ARG A 115 8.46 -7.52 10.76
C ARG A 115 7.02 -7.91 10.44
N ARG A 116 6.24 -7.02 9.80
CA ARG A 116 4.85 -7.31 9.41
C ARG A 116 4.76 -8.40 8.34
N LYS A 117 5.69 -8.45 7.39
CA LYS A 117 5.76 -9.53 6.40
C LYS A 117 6.06 -10.89 7.04
N SER A 118 7.05 -10.95 7.93
CA SER A 118 7.38 -12.19 8.65
C SER A 118 6.22 -12.66 9.54
N ALA A 119 5.48 -11.73 10.15
CA ALA A 119 4.29 -12.07 10.94
C ALA A 119 3.12 -12.57 10.07
N CYS A 120 2.92 -12.00 8.88
CA CYS A 120 1.86 -12.42 7.95
C CYS A 120 2.05 -13.86 7.45
N CYS A 121 3.29 -14.33 7.30
CA CYS A 121 3.56 -15.73 6.94
C CYS A 121 3.11 -16.75 7.99
N VAL A 122 2.98 -16.37 9.27
CA VAL A 122 2.55 -17.31 10.33
C VAL A 122 1.03 -17.44 10.38
N SER A 123 0.28 -16.40 9.99
CA SER A 123 -1.19 -16.41 10.04
C SER A 123 -1.89 -16.68 8.70
N CYS A 124 -1.20 -16.52 7.57
CA CYS A 124 -1.82 -16.66 6.23
C CYS A 124 -1.56 -18.02 5.55
N LEU A 125 -0.94 -18.98 6.25
CA LEU A 125 -0.69 -20.34 5.73
C LEU A 125 -1.45 -21.43 6.52
N GLN A 126 -2.73 -21.22 6.82
CA GLN A 126 -3.65 -22.32 7.11
C GLN A 126 -4.70 -22.38 5.99
N PRO A 127 -4.40 -23.08 4.88
CA PRO A 127 -5.42 -23.45 3.92
C PRO A 127 -6.26 -24.60 4.52
N GLY A 128 -7.55 -24.36 4.68
CA GLY A 128 -8.56 -25.42 4.85
C GLY A 128 -8.83 -25.90 6.28
N ILE A 129 -9.90 -25.37 6.87
CA ILE A 129 -10.78 -26.18 7.72
C ILE A 129 -12.21 -25.91 7.26
N THR A 130 -12.67 -26.71 6.30
CA THR A 130 -14.09 -26.90 5.99
C THR A 130 -14.64 -27.99 6.91
N GLY A 131 -15.69 -27.71 7.70
CA GLY A 131 -16.48 -28.74 8.40
C GLY A 131 -17.16 -28.30 9.71
N HIS A 132 -18.46 -28.00 9.60
CA HIS A 132 -19.57 -27.76 10.58
C HIS A 132 -19.71 -28.73 11.80
N PRO A 133 -20.72 -28.61 12.73
CA PRO A 133 -21.77 -27.59 12.97
C PRO A 133 -21.97 -27.14 14.45
N GLY A 134 -22.67 -26.01 14.65
CA GLY A 134 -23.64 -25.82 15.75
C GLY A 134 -23.10 -25.44 17.14
N GLU A 135 -23.34 -24.20 17.57
CA GLU A 135 -23.75 -23.92 18.95
C GLU A 135 -24.51 -22.58 19.03
N LEU A 136 -25.65 -22.65 19.70
CA LEU A 136 -26.65 -21.60 19.88
C LEU A 136 -26.12 -20.49 20.79
N TYR A 137 -26.40 -19.24 20.43
CA TYR A 137 -26.45 -18.14 21.40
C TYR A 137 -27.87 -17.99 21.92
N HIS A 138 -28.12 -18.56 23.10
CA HIS A 138 -29.10 -18.09 24.06
C HIS A 138 -28.33 -17.78 25.35
N ASP A 139 -28.28 -16.50 25.71
CA ASP A 139 -28.59 -15.92 27.04
C ASP A 139 -28.30 -14.41 27.02
#